data_AF-W2QKY6-F1
#
_entry.id   AF-W2QKY6-F1
#
_cell.length_a   1.000
_cell.length_b   1.000
_cell.length_c   1.000
_cell.angle_alpha   90.00
_cell.angle_beta   90.00
_cell.angle_gamma   90.00
#
_symmetry.space_group_name_H-M   'P 1'
#
loop_
_entity.id
_entity.type
_entity.pdbx_description
1 polymer ?
#
loop_
_entity_poly.entity_id
_entity_poly.type
_entity_poly.pdbx_seq_one_letter_code
_entity_poly.pdbx_strand_id
1 'polypeptide(L)' 'MNDTLIMAKKEDFDVFNALSLMDNMEFLKELKFGPGDGDLMYYLYNWRCPRMEGNKVGIVLC' A
#
# COMPACT_ATOMS: atom_id res chain seq x y z
N MET A 1 0.73 -4.20 11.84
CA MET A 1 1.54 -3.25 11.04
C MET A 1 2.57 -2.48 11.87
N ASN A 2 2.25 -2.02 13.09
CA ASN A 2 3.22 -1.33 13.96
C ASN A 2 4.52 -2.12 14.18
N ASP A 3 4.43 -3.40 14.53
CA ASP A 3 5.62 -4.25 14.74
C ASP A 3 6.48 -4.38 13.48
N THR A 4 5.86 -4.38 12.30
CA THR A 4 6.58 -4.40 11.01
C THR A 4 7.41 -3.13 10.83
N LEU A 5 6.91 -1.96 11.25
CA LEU A 5 7.69 -0.70 11.24
C LEU A 5 8.85 -0.75 12.23
N ILE A 6 8.62 -1.32 13.42
CA ILE A 6 9.68 -1.52 14.42
C ILE A 6 10.78 -2.41 13.86
N MET A 7 10.42 -3.50 13.18
CA MET A 7 11.38 -4.40 12.54
C MET A 7 12.13 -3.70 11.41
N ALA A 8 11.44 -2.96 10.54
CA ALA A 8 12.10 -2.18 9.49
C ALA A 8 13.10 -1.18 10.06
N LYS A 9 12.78 -0.51 11.18
CA LYS A 9 13.73 0.40 11.81
C LYS A 9 14.94 -0.32 12.43
N LYS A 10 14.75 -1.52 12.99
CA LYS A 10 15.85 -2.34 13.51
C LYS A 10 16.82 -2.81 12.43
N GLU A 11 16.32 -3.04 11.23
CA GLU A 11 17.12 -3.37 10.04
C GLU A 11 17.65 -2.11 9.30
N ASP A 12 17.62 -0.94 9.96
CA ASP A 12 18.12 0.34 9.44
C ASP A 12 17.52 0.81 8.11
N PHE A 13 16.25 0.48 7.83
CA PHE A 13 15.52 1.12 6.73
C PHE A 13 15.20 2.58 7.04
N ASP A 14 15.36 3.45 6.04
CA ASP A 14 15.10 4.90 6.16
C ASP A 14 13.61 5.24 5.99
N VAL A 15 12.91 4.54 5.09
CA VAL A 15 11.51 4.82 4.74
C VAL A 15 10.76 3.51 4.57
N PHE A 16 9.53 3.48 5.08
CA PHE A 16 8.59 2.38 4.84
C PHE A 16 7.47 2.89 3.93
N ASN A 17 7.37 2.36 2.72
CA ASN A 17 6.31 2.69 1.78
C ASN A 17 5.17 1.67 1.84
N ALA A 18 3.94 2.14 1.67
CA ALA A 18 2.75 1.30 1.61
C ALA A 18 1.76 1.88 0.60
N LEU A 19 1.03 1.00 -0.08
CA LEU A 19 -0.05 1.40 -1.00
C LEU A 19 -1.39 1.44 -0.25
N SER A 20 -2.30 2.31 -0.70
CA SER A 20 -3.69 2.41 -0.24
C SER A 20 -4.57 1.28 -0.79
N LEU A 21 -4.09 0.05 -0.70
CA LEU A 21 -4.79 -1.18 -1.09
C LEU A 21 -5.30 -1.92 0.14
N MET A 22 -6.16 -2.91 -0.10
CA MET A 22 -6.75 -3.74 0.96
C MET A 22 -7.32 -2.83 2.08
N ASP A 23 -7.11 -3.21 3.33
CA ASP A 23 -7.54 -2.46 4.52
C ASP A 23 -6.44 -1.51 5.03
N ASN A 24 -5.40 -1.22 4.24
CA ASN A 24 -4.25 -0.43 4.72
C ASN A 24 -4.68 0.97 5.20
N MET A 25 -5.68 1.56 4.56
CA MET A 25 -6.18 2.89 4.92
C MET A 25 -6.69 2.99 6.37
N GLU A 26 -7.07 1.89 7.00
CA GLU A 26 -7.55 1.87 8.38
C GLU A 26 -6.45 2.24 9.39
N PHE A 27 -5.20 1.84 9.13
CA PHE A 27 -4.08 2.04 10.07
C PHE A 27 -3.02 3.03 9.57
N LEU A 28 -2.97 3.37 8.28
CA LEU A 28 -1.93 4.27 7.73
C LEU A 28 -1.94 5.65 8.42
N LYS A 29 -3.13 6.20 8.68
CA LYS A 29 -3.27 7.49 9.37
C LYS A 29 -2.78 7.44 10.82
N GLU A 30 -3.11 6.37 11.55
CA GLU A 30 -2.70 6.20 12.95
C GLU A 30 -1.19 6.00 13.08
N LEU A 31 -0.59 5.31 12.11
CA LEU A 31 0.86 5.07 12.02
C LEU A 31 1.63 6.24 11.38
N LYS A 32 0.98 7.39 11.18
CA LYS A 32 1.59 8.64 10.68
C LYS A 32 2.21 8.54 9.27
N PHE A 33 1.64 7.69 8.41
CA PHE A 33 1.99 7.72 6.99
C PHE A 33 1.49 9.04 6.38
N GLY A 34 2.33 9.64 5.53
CA GLY A 34 1.94 10.76 4.68
C GLY A 34 1.58 10.25 3.28
N PRO A 35 0.56 10.83 2.61
CA PRO A 35 0.31 10.53 1.20
C PRO A 35 1.50 11.00 0.36
N GLY A 36 1.93 10.14 -0.57
CA GLY A 36 2.86 10.53 -1.63
C GLY A 36 2.16 11.31 -2.74
N ASP A 37 2.94 11.70 -3.75
CA ASP A 37 2.48 12.37 -4.96
C ASP A 37 2.15 11.40 -6.12
N GLY A 38 2.57 10.13 -6.00
CA GLY A 38 2.38 9.11 -7.02
C GLY A 38 1.15 8.22 -6.78
N ASP A 39 0.41 7.95 -7.87
CA ASP A 39 -0.63 6.92 -7.91
C ASP A 39 -0.12 5.67 -8.65
N LEU A 40 -0.44 4.49 -8.11
CA LEU A 40 -0.19 3.21 -8.78
C LEU A 40 -1.44 2.70 -9.48
N MET A 41 -1.36 2.54 -10.81
CA MET A 41 -2.47 2.09 -11.64
C MET A 41 -2.34 0.60 -11.99
N TYR A 42 -3.41 -0.17 -11.79
CA TYR A 42 -3.47 -1.60 -12.10
C TYR A 42 -4.07 -1.84 -13.49
N TYR A 43 -3.36 -2.58 -14.34
CA TYR A 43 -3.78 -2.91 -15.70
C TYR A 43 -3.80 -4.42 -15.93
N LEU A 44 -4.75 -4.87 -16.75
CA LEU A 44 -4.85 -6.24 -17.20
C LEU A 44 -4.68 -6.28 -18.72
N TYR A 45 -3.83 -7.19 -19.20
CA TYR A 45 -3.68 -7.44 -20.62
C TYR A 45 -4.67 -8.54 -21.07
N ASN A 46 -5.37 -8.33 -22.18
CA ASN A 46 -6.32 -9.28 -22.75
C ASN A 46 -7.45 -9.72 -21.77
N TRP A 47 -7.89 -8.82 -20.88
CA TRP A 47 -8.97 -9.10 -19.93
C TRP A 47 -9.85 -7.88 -19.71
N ARG A 48 -11.17 -8.08 -19.62
CA ARG A 48 -12.14 -7.02 -19.29
C ARG A 48 -12.58 -7.15 -17.84
N CYS A 49 -12.64 -6.04 -17.13
CA CYS A 49 -13.00 -5.99 -15.71
C CYS A 49 -13.82 -4.72 -15.43
N PRO A 50 -14.84 -4.74 -14.56
CA PRO A 50 -15.45 -3.52 -14.05
C PRO A 50 -14.43 -2.67 -13.27
N ARG A 51 -14.74 -1.39 -13.05
CA ARG A 51 -13.93 -0.54 -12.18
C ARG A 51 -13.92 -1.11 -10.76
N MET A 52 -12.74 -1.21 -10.17
CA MET A 52 -12.53 -1.68 -8.81
C MET A 52 -11.91 -0.57 -7.96
N GLU A 53 -12.31 -0.52 -6.70
CA GLU A 53 -11.68 0.33 -5.68
C GLU A 53 -10.38 -0.33 -5.18
N GLY A 54 -9.41 0.48 -4.73
CA GLY A 54 -8.09 -0.01 -4.29
C GLY A 54 -8.15 -1.01 -3.14
N ASN A 55 -9.12 -0.86 -2.23
CA ASN A 55 -9.36 -1.81 -1.13
C ASN A 55 -9.78 -3.22 -1.60
N LYS A 56 -10.25 -3.36 -2.85
CA LYS A 56 -10.60 -4.67 -3.44
C LYS A 56 -9.44 -5.30 -4.21
N VAL A 57 -8.28 -4.64 -4.28
CA VAL A 57 -7.07 -5.17 -4.91
C VAL A 57 -6.21 -5.85 -3.86
N GLY A 58 -6.03 -7.16 -4.01
CA GLY A 58 -5.26 -8.01 -3.09
C GLY A 58 -3.84 -8.34 -3.57
N ILE A 59 -3.37 -7.70 -4.64
CA ILE A 59 -2.05 -7.95 -5.23
C ILE A 59 -1.20 -6.71 -5.01
N VAL A 60 0.01 -6.89 -4.47
CA VAL A 60 1.03 -5.86 -4.37
C VAL A 60 2.09 -6.15 -5.42
N LEU A 61 2.38 -5.17 -6.27
CA LEU A 61 3.45 -5.22 -7.26
C LEU A 61 4.61 -4.34 -6.76
N CYS A 62 5.82 -4.90 -6.77
CA CYS A 62 7.06 -4.27 -6.28
C CYS A 62 7.93 -3.81 -7.45
#